data_AF-A0A377F937-F1
#
_entry.id   AF-A0A377F937-F1
#
_cell.length_a   1.000
_cell.length_b   1.000
_cell.length_c   1.000
_cell.angle_alpha   90.00
_cell.angle_beta   90.00
_cell.angle_gamma   90.00
#
_symmetry.space_group_name_H-M   'P 1'
#
loop_
_entity.id
_entity.type
_entity.pdbx_description
1 polymer ?
#
loop_
_entity_poly.entity_id
_entity_poly.type
_entity_poly.pdbx_seq_one_letter_code
_entity_poly.pdbx_strand_id
1 'polypeptide(L)'
;MSESYHTRFGPQIRNDTYLEYEAFAKKDWFDFYGYADAPVFFGGNSDAKGIWNHGSPLFMEIEPRFSIDKLTNTDLSFGPFKEWYFANNYILRHGS
;
A
#
# COMPACT_ATOMS: atom_id res chain seq x y z
N MET A 1 -14.50 -1.18 -5.88
CA MET A 1 -14.96 -0.12 -4.97
C MET A 1 -14.92 -0.71 -3.58
N SER A 2 -14.02 -0.22 -2.74
CA SER A 2 -13.93 -0.62 -1.34
C SER A 2 -14.62 0.46 -0.50
N GLU A 3 -15.50 0.06 0.41
CA GLU A 3 -16.09 0.95 1.39
C GLU A 3 -15.45 0.67 2.74
N SER A 4 -14.62 1.60 3.23
CA SER A 4 -14.11 1.54 4.60
C SER A 4 -15.03 2.30 5.53
N TYR A 5 -15.69 1.57 6.43
CA TYR A 5 -16.39 2.15 7.57
C TYR A 5 -15.43 2.21 8.77
N HIS A 6 -15.29 3.39 9.40
CA HIS A 6 -14.52 3.62 10.64
C HIS A 6 -12.97 3.56 10.55
N THR A 7 -12.35 4.08 9.48
CA THR A 7 -10.89 4.26 9.45
C THR A 7 -10.42 5.23 10.54
N ARG A 8 -9.46 4.79 11.39
CA ARG A 8 -8.97 5.53 12.57
C ARG A 8 -7.60 6.19 12.39
N PHE A 9 -7.15 6.37 11.14
CA PHE A 9 -5.86 6.99 10.83
C PHE A 9 -5.83 8.52 11.06
N GLY A 10 -6.96 9.13 11.43
CA GLY A 10 -7.08 10.54 11.79
C GLY A 10 -8.07 10.77 12.96
N PRO A 11 -8.14 12.01 13.50
CA PRO A 11 -8.89 12.33 14.71
C PRO A 11 -10.43 12.34 14.55
N GLN A 12 -10.95 12.12 13.34
CA GLN A 12 -12.38 12.15 13.02
C GLN A 12 -12.73 10.95 12.14
N ILE A 13 -13.89 10.35 12.38
CA ILE A 13 -14.42 9.24 11.57
C ILE A 13 -14.77 9.78 10.19
N ARG A 14 -14.20 9.20 9.12
CA ARG A 14 -14.53 9.52 7.74
C ARG A 14 -15.16 8.31 7.05
N ASN A 15 -16.19 8.58 6.25
CA ASN A 15 -16.74 7.64 5.28
C ASN A 15 -16.28 8.12 3.90
N ASP A 16 -15.23 7.51 3.37
CA ASP A 16 -14.69 7.85 2.06
C ASP A 16 -14.86 6.66 1.11
N THR A 17 -15.34 6.93 -0.10
CA THR A 17 -15.27 5.97 -1.21
C THR A 17 -13.98 6.25 -1.99
N TYR A 18 -13.08 5.28 -2.04
CA TYR A 18 -11.82 5.36 -2.78
C TYR A 18 -11.65 4.17 -3.72
N LEU A 19 -10.82 4.37 -4.74
CA LEU A 19 -10.33 3.29 -5.58
C LEU A 19 -9.02 2.79 -4.95
N GLU A 20 -9.05 1.55 -4.47
CA GLU A 20 -7.87 0.83 -3.99
C GLU A 20 -7.30 0.01 -5.15
N TYR A 21 -6.00 0.14 -5.38
CA TYR A 21 -5.25 -0.69 -6.31
C TYR A 21 -4.16 -1.44 -5.54
N GLU A 22 -4.24 -2.77 -5.53
CA GLU A 22 -3.24 -3.65 -4.92
C GLU A 22 -2.35 -4.28 -5.98
N ALA A 23 -1.05 -4.38 -5.68
CA ALA A 23 -0.07 -5.06 -6.49
C ALA A 23 0.76 -6.03 -5.64
N PHE A 24 0.84 -7.27 -6.11
CA PHE A 24 1.67 -8.31 -5.52
C PHE A 24 2.63 -8.87 -6.57
N ALA A 25 3.90 -9.01 -6.21
CA ALA A 25 4.88 -9.71 -7.03
C ALA A 25 5.75 -10.62 -6.17
N LYS A 26 6.01 -11.82 -6.68
CA LYS A 26 7.00 -12.76 -6.14
C LYS A 26 7.85 -13.25 -7.30
N LYS A 27 9.11 -12.86 -7.29
CA LYS A 27 10.16 -13.26 -8.23
C LYS A 27 11.31 -13.82 -7.42
N ASP A 28 12.12 -14.71 -8.00
CA ASP A 28 13.13 -15.49 -7.27
C ASP A 28 13.94 -14.71 -6.23
N TRP A 29 14.39 -13.49 -6.54
CA TRP A 29 15.19 -12.64 -5.64
C TRP A 29 14.42 -11.44 -5.06
N PHE A 30 13.14 -11.29 -5.37
CA PHE A 30 12.37 -10.09 -5.08
C PHE A 30 10.91 -10.37 -4.72
N ASP A 31 10.47 -9.79 -3.62
CA ASP A 31 9.10 -9.81 -3.15
C ASP A 31 8.59 -8.38 -3.10
N PHE A 32 7.35 -8.20 -3.51
CA PHE A 32 6.69 -6.92 -3.46
C PHE A 32 5.24 -7.09 -3.05
N TYR A 33 4.83 -6.28 -2.10
CA TYR A 33 3.45 -5.97 -1.86
C TYR A 33 3.30 -4.45 -1.88
N GLY A 34 2.17 -3.95 -2.32
CA GLY A 34 1.84 -2.54 -2.17
C GLY A 34 0.41 -2.26 -2.56
N TYR A 35 -0.13 -1.19 -2.00
CA TYR A 35 -1.46 -0.71 -2.30
C TYR A 35 -1.46 0.81 -2.46
N ALA A 36 -2.42 1.31 -3.22
CA ALA A 36 -2.65 2.73 -3.41
C ALA A 36 -4.14 3.06 -3.34
N ASP A 37 -4.49 4.04 -2.52
CA ASP A 37 -5.83 4.60 -2.38
C ASP A 37 -5.90 5.93 -3.12
N ALA A 38 -6.72 5.97 -4.17
CA ALA A 38 -6.99 7.17 -4.95
C ALA A 38 -8.45 7.62 -4.81
N PRO A 39 -8.73 8.94 -4.79
CA PRO A 39 -10.10 9.44 -4.82
C PRO A 39 -10.81 9.05 -6.12
N VAL A 40 -12.12 8.77 -6.05
CA VAL A 40 -12.93 8.42 -7.22
C VAL A 40 -13.15 9.65 -8.11
N PHE A 41 -12.74 9.59 -9.38
CA PHE A 41 -12.79 10.71 -10.33
C PHE A 41 -14.14 10.87 -11.07
N PHE A 42 -14.92 9.79 -11.21
CA PHE A 42 -16.21 9.81 -11.92
C PHE A 42 -17.26 8.96 -11.16
N GLY A 43 -18.41 9.56 -10.82
CA GLY A 43 -19.59 8.82 -10.37
C GLY A 43 -19.63 8.40 -8.89
N GLY A 44 -19.12 9.22 -7.97
CA GLY A 44 -19.36 9.04 -6.53
C GLY A 44 -20.67 9.70 -6.10
N ASN A 45 -21.38 9.05 -5.17
CA ASN A 45 -22.65 9.44 -4.52
C ASN A 45 -22.81 10.97 -4.29
N SER A 46 -24.04 11.49 -4.22
CA SER A 46 -24.32 12.93 -4.03
C SER A 46 -23.73 13.54 -2.74
N ASP A 47 -23.26 12.70 -1.82
CA ASP A 47 -22.55 13.07 -0.59
C ASP A 47 -21.02 12.85 -0.65
N ALA A 48 -20.49 12.37 -1.78
CA ALA A 48 -19.07 12.10 -1.96
C ALA A 48 -18.28 13.40 -2.15
N LYS A 49 -17.43 13.72 -1.17
CA LYS A 49 -16.53 14.88 -1.24
C LYS A 49 -15.44 14.63 -2.28
N GLY A 50 -15.70 15.04 -3.52
CA GLY A 50 -14.75 14.96 -4.63
C GLY A 50 -13.59 15.97 -4.53
N ILE A 51 -12.68 15.92 -5.51
CA ILE A 51 -11.42 16.68 -5.60
C ILE A 51 -11.64 18.21 -5.60
N TRP A 52 -12.82 18.67 -6.01
CA TRP A 52 -13.20 20.08 -5.98
C TRP A 52 -13.60 20.58 -4.58
N ASN A 53 -13.59 19.71 -3.57
CA ASN A 53 -14.01 20.02 -2.21
C ASN A 53 -13.20 19.23 -1.16
N HIS A 54 -11.90 19.52 -1.05
CA HIS A 54 -10.96 18.85 -0.11
C HIS A 54 -10.90 17.32 -0.33
N GLY A 55 -10.66 16.89 -1.57
CA GLY A 55 -10.58 15.47 -1.91
C GLY A 55 -9.57 14.70 -1.06
N SER A 56 -9.87 13.42 -0.79
CA SER A 56 -8.98 12.54 -0.01
C SER A 56 -7.56 12.53 -0.60
N PRO A 57 -6.51 12.68 0.24
CA PRO A 57 -5.13 12.61 -0.22
C PRO A 57 -4.86 11.24 -0.84
N LEU A 58 -4.04 11.21 -1.90
CA LEU A 58 -3.50 9.96 -2.42
C LEU A 58 -2.67 9.31 -1.31
N PHE A 59 -2.96 8.06 -1.02
CA PHE A 59 -2.21 7.26 -0.07
C PHE A 59 -1.64 6.05 -0.80
N MET A 60 -0.38 5.72 -0.54
CA MET A 60 0.27 4.55 -1.10
C MET A 60 1.25 3.97 -0.10
N GLU A 61 1.28 2.66 0.00
CA GLU A 61 2.26 1.92 0.79
C GLU A 61 2.87 0.84 -0.10
N ILE A 62 4.20 0.73 -0.06
CA ILE A 62 4.94 -0.29 -0.80
C ILE A 62 5.94 -0.99 0.12
N GLU A 63 6.04 -2.29 -0.05
CA GLU A 63 6.88 -3.20 0.75
C GLU A 63 7.80 -4.04 -0.15
N PRO A 64 8.82 -3.43 -0.80
CA PRO A 64 9.80 -4.18 -1.57
C PRO A 64 10.79 -4.89 -0.62
N ARG A 65 10.94 -6.21 -0.80
CA ARG A 65 11.93 -7.04 -0.11
C ARG A 65 12.86 -7.72 -1.11
N PHE A 66 14.15 -7.61 -0.88
CA PHE A 66 15.18 -8.19 -1.74
C PHE A 66 15.88 -9.32 -0.99
N SER A 67 15.90 -10.52 -1.57
CA SER A 67 16.56 -11.66 -0.94
C SER A 67 18.09 -11.50 -1.00
N ILE A 68 18.72 -11.48 0.17
CA ILE A 68 20.18 -11.42 0.28
C ILE A 68 20.77 -12.72 -0.25
N ASP A 69 20.22 -13.86 0.17
CA ASP A 69 20.65 -15.20 -0.24
C ASP A 69 20.73 -15.34 -1.76
N LYS A 70 19.72 -14.85 -2.48
CA LYS A 70 19.64 -14.92 -3.95
C LYS A 70 20.54 -13.91 -4.63
N LEU A 71 20.69 -12.71 -4.07
CA LEU A 71 21.57 -11.68 -4.59
C LEU A 71 23.05 -12.03 -4.40
N THR A 72 23.41 -12.65 -3.29
CA THR A 72 24.78 -13.11 -3.00
C THR A 72 25.04 -14.55 -3.45
N ASN A 73 24.02 -15.23 -3.96
CA ASN A 73 24.03 -16.64 -4.34
C ASN A 73 24.65 -17.54 -3.24
N THR A 74 24.31 -17.25 -1.98
CA THR A 74 24.83 -17.93 -0.80
C THR A 74 23.65 -18.38 0.05
N ASP A 75 23.64 -19.65 0.44
CA ASP A 75 22.64 -20.17 1.37
C ASP A 75 22.96 -19.66 2.78
N LEU A 76 22.15 -18.72 3.27
CA LEU A 76 22.27 -18.13 4.60
C LEU A 76 21.25 -18.72 5.59
N SER A 77 20.58 -19.81 5.20
CA SER A 77 19.58 -20.45 6.04
C SER A 77 20.21 -21.05 7.30
N PHE A 78 19.50 -20.93 8.42
CA PHE A 78 19.93 -21.49 9.70
C PHE A 78 18.71 -21.84 10.57
N GLY A 79 18.55 -23.12 10.90
CA GLY A 79 17.43 -23.61 11.70
C GLY A 79 16.06 -23.26 11.07
N PRO A 80 15.16 -22.54 11.76
CA PRO A 80 13.87 -22.14 11.20
C PRO A 80 13.93 -20.93 10.26
N PHE A 81 15.07 -20.23 10.18
CA PHE A 81 15.26 -19.07 9.32
C PHE A 81 15.67 -19.52 7.92
N LYS A 82 14.76 -19.36 6.95
CA LYS A 82 14.90 -19.95 5.61
C LYS A 82 15.61 -19.05 4.61
N GLU A 83 15.52 -17.73 4.75
CA GLU A 83 16.04 -16.77 3.79
C GLU A 83 16.08 -15.38 4.43
N TRP A 84 17.11 -14.58 4.12
CA TRP A 84 17.29 -13.24 4.67
C TRP A 84 16.96 -12.19 3.61
N TYR A 85 16.32 -11.11 4.04
CA TYR A 85 15.85 -10.06 3.14
C TYR A 85 16.33 -8.67 3.56
N PHE A 86 16.76 -7.88 2.59
CA PHE A 86 16.78 -6.42 2.72
C PHE A 86 15.36 -5.91 2.48
N ALA A 87 14.61 -5.74 3.58
CA ALA A 87 13.21 -5.36 3.56
C ALA A 87 13.05 -3.84 3.71
N ASN A 88 12.13 -3.27 2.93
CA ASN A 88 11.78 -1.85 3.01
C ASN A 88 10.26 -1.71 3.16
N ASN A 89 9.82 -0.68 3.87
CA ASN A 89 8.44 -0.21 3.86
C ASN A 89 8.49 1.31 3.60
N TYR A 90 7.84 1.74 2.52
CA TYR A 90 7.73 3.16 2.16
C TYR A 90 6.26 3.55 2.13
N ILE A 91 5.92 4.57 2.91
CA ILE A 91 4.59 5.15 2.97
C ILE A 91 4.64 6.52 2.30
N LEU A 92 3.82 6.69 1.26
CA LEU A 92 3.62 7.95 0.57
C LEU A 92 2.20 8.47 0.85
N ARG A 93 2.15 9.71 1.33
CA ARG A 93 0.91 10.49 1.43
C ARG A 93 1.08 11.77 0.62
N HIS A 94 0.21 11.97 -0.37
CA HIS A 94 0.24 13.16 -1.22
C HIS A 94 -1.13 13.83 -1.24
N GLY A 95 -1.19 15.04 -0.66
CA GLY A 95 -2.40 15.87 -0.62
C GLY A 95 -2.39 16.77 0.62
N SER A 96 -2.76 18.04 0.42
CA SER A 96 -2.87 19.09 1.44
C SER A 96 -4.14 18.96 2.27
#